data_AF-A0A947BTN0-F1
#
_entry.id   AF-A0A947BTN0-F1
#
_cell.length_a   1.000
_cell.length_b   1.000
_cell.length_c   1.000
_cell.angle_alpha   90.00
_cell.angle_beta   90.00
_cell.angle_gamma   90.00
#
_symmetry.space_group_name_H-M   'P 1'
#
loop_
_entity.id
_entity.type
_entity.pdbx_description
1 polymer ?
#
loop_
_entity_poly.entity_id
_entity_poly.type
_entity_poly.pdbx_seq_one_letter_code
_entity_poly.pdbx_strand_id
1 'polypeptide(L)' 'MMDINQFRMKLIKAIDNNEIVLPTLPEVALQVRDEAEKENTTAKNLADIISTDAAISARLLQVSNSP' A
#
# COMPACT_ATOMS: atom_id res chain seq x y z
N MET A 1 21.60 20.25 -12.91
CA MET A 1 21.16 18.94 -12.39
C MET A 1 20.84 19.15 -10.92
N MET A 2 19.68 18.72 -10.43
CA MET A 2 19.27 18.97 -9.04
C MET A 2 20.13 18.10 -8.11
N ASP A 3 20.81 18.73 -7.15
CA ASP A 3 21.62 18.00 -6.15
C ASP A 3 20.71 17.21 -5.20
N ILE A 4 21.18 16.06 -4.73
CA ILE A 4 20.41 15.17 -3.84
C ILE A 4 20.03 15.88 -2.54
N ASN A 5 20.90 16.76 -2.03
CA ASN A 5 20.64 17.55 -0.84
C ASN A 5 19.57 18.60 -1.09
N GLN A 6 19.59 19.25 -2.26
CA GLN A 6 18.53 20.17 -2.66
C GLN A 6 17.18 19.47 -2.81
N PHE A 7 17.15 18.24 -3.34
CA PHE A 7 15.92 17.45 -3.43
C PHE A 7 15.39 17.10 -2.04
N ARG A 8 16.26 16.59 -1.15
CA ARG A 8 15.89 16.27 0.24
C ARG A 8 15.33 17.48 0.99
N MET A 9 15.97 18.65 0.86
CA MET A 9 15.51 19.88 1.50
C MET A 9 14.13 20.32 0.99
N LYS A 10 13.89 20.24 -0.33
CA LYS A 10 12.56 20.55 -0.88
C LYS A 10 11.51 19.55 -0.41
N LEU A 11 11.85 18.26 -0.36
CA LEU A 11 10.94 17.22 0.12
C LEU A 11 10.54 17.45 1.58
N ILE A 12 11.50 17.71 2.47
CA ILE A 12 11.23 17.98 3.88
C ILE A 12 10.34 19.22 4.04
N LYS A 13 10.65 20.32 3.32
CA LYS A 13 9.80 21.53 3.36
C LYS A 13 8.37 21.26 2.88
N ALA A 14 8.20 20.44 1.85
CA ALA A 14 6.88 20.07 1.35
C ALA A 14 6.11 19.19 2.36
N ILE A 15 6.81 18.29 3.08
CA ILE A 15 6.22 17.53 4.21
C ILE A 15 5.77 18.50 5.31
N ASP A 16 6.66 19.38 5.77
CA ASP A 16 6.39 20.31 6.87
C ASP A 16 5.24 21.29 6.55
N ASN A 17 5.11 21.67 5.28
CA ASN A 17 4.04 22.56 4.80
C ASN A 17 2.74 21.83 4.43
N ASN A 18 2.64 20.50 4.60
CA ASN A 18 1.52 19.69 4.12
C ASN A 18 1.22 19.87 2.61
N GLU A 19 2.24 20.17 1.80
CA GLU A 19 2.13 20.33 0.35
C GLU A 19 2.25 18.98 -0.40
N ILE A 20 2.46 17.88 0.33
CA ILE A 20 2.51 16.54 -0.23
C ILE A 20 1.13 15.90 -0.17
N VAL A 21 0.63 15.53 -1.35
CA VAL A 21 -0.50 14.60 -1.45
C VAL A 21 0.03 13.20 -1.17
N LEU A 22 -0.22 12.72 0.05
CA LEU A 22 -0.06 11.30 0.34
C LEU A 22 -1.19 10.54 -0.34
N PRO A 23 -0.91 9.46 -1.10
CA PRO A 23 -1.97 8.62 -1.61
C PRO A 23 -2.74 8.01 -0.44
N THR A 24 -4.06 7.98 -0.55
CA THR A 24 -4.89 7.22 0.40
C THR A 24 -4.62 5.74 0.23
N LEU A 25 -4.48 5.01 1.34
CA LEU A 25 -4.43 3.56 1.27
C LEU A 25 -5.81 3.03 0.81
N PRO A 26 -5.88 2.10 -0.17
CA PRO A 26 -7.14 1.52 -0.59
C PRO A 26 -7.88 0.88 0.59
N GLU A 27 -9.21 0.97 0.59
CA GLU A 27 -10.05 0.39 1.64
C GLU A 27 -9.79 -1.11 1.83
N VAL A 28 -9.66 -1.85 0.73
CA VAL A 28 -9.37 -3.28 0.74
C VAL A 28 -8.01 -3.57 1.41
N ALA A 29 -7.01 -2.70 1.23
CA ALA A 29 -5.72 -2.86 1.90
C ALA A 29 -5.79 -2.61 3.41
N LEU A 30 -6.66 -1.71 3.87
CA LEU A 30 -6.94 -1.53 5.30
C LEU A 30 -7.65 -2.77 5.87
N GLN A 31 -8.67 -3.28 5.19
CA GLN A 31 -9.41 -4.47 5.62
C GLN A 31 -8.51 -5.71 5.70
N VAL A 32 -7.61 -5.91 4.72
CA VAL A 32 -6.63 -7.01 4.73
C VAL A 32 -5.70 -6.90 5.94
N ARG A 33 -5.21 -5.69 6.28
CA ARG A 33 -4.37 -5.48 7.46
C ARG A 33 -5.12 -5.85 8.73
N ASP A 34 -6.32 -5.31 8.90
CA ASP A 34 -7.13 -5.52 10.11
C ASP A 34 -7.54 -7.00 10.28
N GLU A 35 -7.78 -7.73 9.19
CA GLU A 35 -8.03 -9.17 9.20
C GLU A 35 -6.76 -9.98 9.51
N ALA A 36 -5.59 -9.55 9.02
CA ALA A 36 -4.32 -10.22 9.24
C ALA A 36 -3.82 -10.10 10.70
N GLU A 37 -4.26 -9.08 11.45
CA GLU A 37 -3.92 -8.89 12.85
C GLU A 37 -4.72 -9.81 13.81
N LYS A 38 -5.72 -10.54 13.32
CA LYS A 38 -6.52 -11.46 14.14
C LYS A 38 -5.79 -12.78 14.39
N GLU A 39 -5.79 -13.24 15.65
CA GLU A 39 -5.13 -14.49 16.05
C GLU A 39 -5.67 -15.74 15.31
N ASN A 40 -6.93 -15.71 14.89
CA ASN A 40 -7.62 -16.82 14.24
C ASN A 40 -7.83 -16.61 12.73
N THR A 41 -7.11 -15.68 12.11
CA THR A 41 -7.23 -15.42 10.67
C THR A 41 -6.79 -16.63 9.84
N THR A 42 -7.41 -16.81 8.67
CA THR A 42 -7.03 -17.87 7.73
C THR A 42 -6.69 -17.29 6.37
N ALA A 43 -5.92 -18.04 5.57
CA ALA A 43 -5.64 -17.67 4.19
C ALA A 43 -6.93 -17.48 3.36
N LYS A 44 -7.99 -18.23 3.69
CA LYS A 44 -9.30 -18.06 3.05
C LYS A 44 -9.94 -16.71 3.40
N ASN A 45 -9.88 -16.29 4.67
CA ASN A 45 -10.43 -14.99 5.08
C ASN A 45 -9.74 -13.83 4.34
N LEU A 46 -8.41 -13.88 4.23
CA LEU A 46 -7.66 -12.88 3.47
C LEU A 46 -7.99 -12.94 1.97
N ALA A 47 -8.12 -14.14 1.39
CA ALA A 47 -8.49 -14.31 0.00
C ALA A 47 -9.88 -13.75 -0.32
N ASP A 48 -10.86 -13.95 0.58
CA ASP A 48 -12.22 -13.42 0.42
C ASP A 48 -12.19 -11.88 0.36
N ILE A 49 -11.41 -11.22 1.23
CA ILE A 49 -11.25 -9.75 1.22
C ILE A 49 -10.50 -9.28 -0.03
N ILE A 50 -9.37 -9.91 -0.37
CA ILE A 50 -8.55 -9.52 -1.54
C ILE A 50 -9.36 -9.63 -2.84
N SER A 51 -10.23 -10.65 -2.95
CA SER A 51 -11.07 -10.90 -4.12
C SER A 51 -12.07 -9.77 -4.43
N THR A 52 -12.34 -8.88 -3.47
CA THR A 52 -13.21 -7.72 -3.67
C THR A 52 -12.57 -6.63 -4.54
N ASP A 53 -11.24 -6.61 -4.65
CA ASP A 53 -10.51 -5.71 -5.54
C ASP A 53 -9.83 -6.50 -6.67
N ALA A 54 -10.32 -6.29 -7.90
CA ALA A 54 -9.81 -6.97 -9.08
C ALA A 54 -8.36 -6.60 -9.41
N ALA A 55 -7.95 -5.35 -9.17
CA ALA A 55 -6.60 -4.88 -9.49
C ALA A 55 -5.57 -5.45 -8.51
N ILE A 56 -5.86 -5.45 -7.22
CA ILE A 56 -5.02 -6.06 -6.18
C ILE A 56 -4.94 -7.57 -6.39
N SER A 57 -6.08 -8.23 -6.65
CA SER A 57 -6.12 -9.67 -6.94
C SER A 57 -5.24 -10.06 -8.12
N ALA A 58 -5.36 -9.36 -9.25
CA ALA A 58 -4.55 -9.62 -10.44
C ALA A 58 -3.06 -9.37 -10.17
N ARG A 59 -2.74 -8.29 -9.43
CA ARG A 59 -1.35 -7.98 -9.07
C ARG A 59 -0.74 -9.02 -8.15
N LEU A 60 -1.50 -9.53 -7.17
CA LEU A 60 -1.04 -10.57 -6.26
C LEU A 60 -0.73 -11.86 -7.02
N LEU A 61 -1.63 -12.29 -7.92
CA LEU A 61 -1.40 -13.46 -8.78
C LEU A 61 -0.15 -13.30 -9.65
N GLN A 62 0.07 -12.11 -10.22
CA GLN A 62 1.25 -11.82 -11.03
C GLN A 62 2.54 -11.96 -10.21
N VAL A 63 2.58 -11.40 -9.00
CA VAL A 63 3.76 -11.43 -8.12
C VAL A 63 3.99 -12.84 -7.56
N SER A 64 2.94 -13.54 -7.13
CA SER A 64 3.08 -14.91 -6.61
C SER A 64 3.61 -15.89 -7.65
N ASN A 65 3.39 -15.63 -8.94
CA ASN A 65 3.87 -16.45 -10.05
C ASN A 65 5.14 -15.89 -10.72
N SER A 66 5.81 -14.89 -10.13
CA SER A 66 7.07 -14.38 -10.71
C SER A 66 8.25 -15.32 -10.40
N PRO A 67 9.22 -15.48 -11.32
CA PRO A 67 10.41 -16.31 -11.12
C PRO A 67 11.30 -15.90 -9.96
#